data_AF-M8BC42-F1
#
_entry.id   AF-M8BC42-F1
#
_cell.length_a   1.000
_cell.length_b   1.000
_cell.length_c   1.000
_cell.angle_alpha   90.00
_cell.angle_beta   90.00
_cell.angle_gamma   90.00
#
_symmetry.space_group_name_H-M   'P 1'
#
loop_
_entity.id
_entity.type
_entity.pdbx_description
1 polymer ?
#
loop_
_entity_poly.entity_id
_entity_poly.type
_entity_poly.pdbx_seq_one_letter_code
_entity_poly.pdbx_strand_id
1 'polypeptide(L)'
;MTDNDQSGLPLVLSEVIHKAVIEVNEEGTRAAAVTMCLMEEGCAAKPRPPPPVDFVADHPFAYFIVDEGTGAVVFAGHVLDPSTQ
;
A
#
# COMPACT_ATOMS: atom_id res chain seq x y z
N MET A 1 44.51 -1.69 19.06
CA MET A 1 44.82 -1.19 17.70
C MET A 1 43.70 -0.23 17.32
N THR A 2 43.76 0.99 17.82
CA THR A 2 42.88 2.08 17.38
C THR A 2 43.79 3.04 16.63
N ASP A 3 43.85 2.86 15.31
CA ASP A 3 44.58 3.80 14.48
C ASP A 3 43.80 5.10 14.46
N ASN A 4 44.34 6.00 15.27
CA ASN A 4 44.03 7.41 15.38
C ASN A 4 44.49 8.09 14.08
N ASP A 5 43.63 8.08 13.06
CA ASP A 5 43.82 8.89 11.87
C ASP A 5 43.44 10.35 12.18
N GLN A 6 44.46 11.22 12.14
CA GLN A 6 44.39 12.63 12.52
C GLN A 6 43.83 13.50 11.38
N SER A 7 42.63 13.20 10.90
CA SER A 7 41.78 14.22 10.28
C SER A 7 40.64 14.51 11.26
N GLY A 8 40.79 15.58 12.05
CA GLY A 8 39.86 15.98 13.12
C GLY A 8 38.48 16.46 12.64
N LEU A 9 38.03 16.00 11.48
CA LEU A 9 36.71 16.26 10.96
C LEU A 9 35.77 15.12 11.36
N PRO A 10 34.63 15.41 11.99
CA PRO A 10 33.66 14.38 12.34
C PRO A 10 33.17 13.69 11.06
N LEU A 11 33.04 12.37 11.10
CA LEU A 11 32.39 11.60 10.04
C LEU A 11 30.93 12.08 9.95
N VAL A 12 30.55 12.64 8.80
CA VAL A 12 29.19 13.12 8.55
C VAL A 12 28.61 12.44 7.32
N LEU A 13 27.33 12.08 7.41
CA LEU A 13 26.57 11.58 6.28
C LEU A 13 26.17 12.78 5.41
N SER A 14 26.75 12.87 4.22
CA SER A 14 26.50 13.97 3.29
C SER A 14 25.17 13.83 2.56
N GLU A 15 24.81 12.62 2.15
CA GLU A 15 23.63 12.37 1.32
C GLU A 15 23.08 10.95 1.53
N VAL A 16 21.76 10.81 1.48
CA VAL A 16 21.06 9.52 1.35
C VAL A 16 20.07 9.63 0.21
N ILE A 17 20.26 8.81 -0.82
CA ILE A 17 19.37 8.75 -1.98
C ILE A 17 18.48 7.53 -1.83
N HIS A 18 17.17 7.74 -1.80
CA HIS A 18 16.16 6.68 -1.80
C HIS A 18 15.29 6.81 -3.05
N LYS A 19 15.23 5.75 -3.86
CA LYS A 19 14.36 5.66 -5.04
C LYS A 19 13.44 4.45 -4.89
N ALA A 20 12.14 4.70 -4.99
CA ALA A 20 11.09 3.70 -4.96
C ALA A 20 10.24 3.83 -6.23
N VAL A 21 9.76 2.70 -6.76
CA VAL A 21 8.89 2.64 -7.94
C VAL A 21 7.74 1.69 -7.61
N ILE A 22 6.52 2.08 -7.97
CA ILE A 22 5.31 1.29 -7.80
C ILE A 22 4.60 1.24 -9.14
N GLU A 23 4.15 0.04 -9.51
CA GLU A 23 3.33 -0.20 -10.69
C GLU A 23 2.02 -0.84 -10.22
N VAL A 24 0.90 -0.31 -10.69
CA VAL A 24 -0.44 -0.84 -10.39
C VAL A 24 -1.08 -1.24 -11.71
N ASN A 25 -1.44 -2.51 -11.81
CA ASN A 25 -2.17 -3.07 -12.95
C ASN A 25 -3.21 -4.09 -12.44
N GLU A 26 -4.08 -4.55 -13.32
CA GLU A 26 -5.17 -5.47 -12.97
C GLU A 26 -4.68 -6.85 -12.51
N GLU A 27 -3.46 -7.23 -12.89
CA GLU A 27 -2.81 -8.48 -12.49
C GLU A 27 -2.21 -8.37 -11.08
N GLY A 28 -1.73 -7.18 -10.72
CA GLY A 28 -0.81 -6.87 -9.61
C GLY A 28 -1.40 -6.85 -8.20
N THR A 29 -2.69 -7.14 -8.00
CA THR A 29 -3.28 -7.49 -6.68
C THR A 29 -4.48 -8.44 -6.85
N ARG A 30 -4.47 -9.24 -7.93
CA ARG A 30 -5.36 -10.39 -8.18
C ARG A 30 -6.77 -10.29 -7.59
N ALA A 31 -7.57 -9.29 -7.99
CA ALA A 31 -9.04 -9.27 -7.99
C ALA A 31 -9.77 -10.15 -6.93
N ALA A 32 -9.35 -10.11 -5.66
CA ALA A 32 -9.77 -11.04 -4.62
C ALA A 32 -11.08 -10.59 -3.97
N ALA A 33 -12.15 -10.55 -4.76
CA ALA A 33 -13.51 -10.43 -4.23
C ALA A 33 -14.51 -11.21 -5.12
N VAL A 34 -14.18 -12.43 -5.53
CA VAL A 34 -15.22 -13.39 -5.92
C VAL A 34 -15.84 -13.95 -4.64
N THR A 35 -16.70 -13.15 -3.99
CA THR A 35 -17.53 -13.65 -2.90
C THR A 35 -18.66 -14.48 -3.51
N MET A 36 -18.43 -15.77 -3.69
CA MET A 36 -19.49 -16.73 -4.04
C MET A 36 -20.40 -16.89 -2.81
N CYS A 37 -21.53 -16.19 -2.77
CA CYS A 37 -22.57 -16.41 -1.77
C CYS A 37 -23.25 -17.77 -2.00
N LEU A 38 -22.64 -18.86 -1.54
CA LEU A 38 -23.33 -20.14 -1.36
C LEU A 38 -24.23 -20.03 -0.13
N MET A 39 -25.42 -19.45 -0.30
CA MET A 39 -26.43 -19.43 0.73
C MET A 39 -27.26 -20.73 0.66
N GLU A 40 -26.98 -21.69 1.54
CA GLU A 40 -27.89 -22.80 1.80
C GLU A 40 -29.26 -22.26 2.25
N GLU A 41 -30.32 -22.80 1.63
CA GLU A 41 -31.71 -22.44 1.84
C GLU A 41 -32.19 -22.93 3.22
N GLY A 42 -32.39 -21.99 4.15
CA GLY A 42 -33.02 -22.24 5.44
C GLY A 42 -34.09 -21.17 5.69
N CYS A 43 -35.24 -21.57 6.23
CA CYS A 43 -36.49 -20.80 6.33
C CYS A 43 -36.47 -19.51 7.17
N ALA A 44 -35.31 -19.02 7.60
CA ALA A 44 -35.18 -17.73 8.28
C ALA A 44 -34.79 -16.65 7.27
N ALA A 45 -35.55 -15.55 7.21
CA ALA A 45 -35.20 -14.39 6.40
C ALA A 45 -33.83 -13.86 6.84
N LYS A 46 -32.79 -14.14 6.05
CA LYS A 46 -31.43 -13.64 6.30
C LYS A 46 -31.46 -12.11 6.22
N PRO A 47 -30.74 -11.39 7.11
CA PRO A 47 -30.58 -9.94 6.96
C PRO A 47 -30.07 -9.66 5.56
N ARG A 48 -30.71 -8.74 4.83
CA ARG A 48 -30.22 -8.29 3.53
C ARG A 48 -28.81 -7.72 3.76
N PRO A 49 -27.78 -8.15 3.00
CA PRO A 49 -26.48 -7.51 3.09
C PRO A 49 -26.62 -6.02 2.81
N PRO A 50 -25.76 -5.18 3.41
CA PRO A 50 -25.74 -3.76 3.07
C PRO A 50 -25.52 -3.60 1.56
N PRO A 51 -26.08 -2.54 0.94
CA PRO A 51 -25.81 -2.26 -0.46
C PRO A 51 -24.29 -2.09 -0.68
N PRO A 52 -23.78 -2.43 -1.87
CA PRO A 52 -22.40 -2.13 -2.23
C PRO A 52 -22.08 -0.66 -2.04
N VAL A 53 -20.83 -0.37 -1.67
CA VAL A 53 -20.31 0.99 -1.60
C VAL A 53 -19.49 1.25 -2.85
N ASP A 54 -19.80 2.34 -3.55
CA ASP A 54 -19.02 2.77 -4.70
C ASP A 54 -17.73 3.45 -4.22
N PHE A 55 -16.59 2.93 -4.68
CA PHE A 55 -15.29 3.57 -4.50
C PHE A 55 -14.77 4.02 -5.86
N VAL A 56 -14.78 5.34 -6.09
CA VAL A 56 -14.35 5.96 -7.34
C VAL A 56 -13.14 6.85 -7.05
N ALA A 57 -11.95 6.40 -7.47
CA ALA A 57 -10.69 7.13 -7.33
C ALA A 57 -10.39 7.98 -8.58
N ASP A 58 -11.34 8.84 -8.97
CA ASP A 58 -11.26 9.73 -10.15
C ASP A 58 -10.65 11.12 -9.84
N HIS A 59 -10.04 11.25 -8.66
CA HIS A 59 -9.44 12.48 -8.14
C HIS A 59 -8.22 12.11 -7.28
N PRO A 60 -7.36 13.08 -6.89
CA PRO A 60 -6.16 12.78 -6.12
C PRO A 60 -6.43 11.96 -4.85
N PHE A 61 -5.63 10.91 -4.64
CA PHE A 61 -5.78 10.00 -3.50
C PHE A 61 -4.42 9.63 -2.89
N ALA A 62 -4.44 9.25 -1.63
CA ALA A 62 -3.28 8.68 -0.92
C ALA A 62 -3.37 7.16 -0.90
N TYR A 63 -2.22 6.49 -0.87
CA TYR A 63 -2.14 5.03 -0.76
C TYR A 63 -1.06 4.61 0.24
N PHE A 64 -1.24 3.42 0.81
CA PHE A 64 -0.31 2.78 1.71
C PHE A 64 -0.21 1.30 1.35
N ILE A 65 1.01 0.78 1.27
CA ILE A 65 1.27 -0.67 1.20
C ILE A 65 1.76 -1.06 2.58
N VAL A 66 0.95 -1.88 3.27
CA VAL A 66 1.17 -2.25 4.66
C VAL A 66 1.37 -3.75 4.76
N ASP A 67 2.37 -4.18 5.50
CA ASP A 67 2.50 -5.57 5.91
C ASP A 67 1.48 -5.87 7.02
N GLU A 68 0.50 -6.74 6.75
CA GLU A 68 -0.57 -7.04 7.70
C GLU A 68 -0.07 -7.76 8.97
N GLY A 69 1.03 -8.51 8.89
CA GLY A 69 1.57 -9.26 10.03
C GLY A 69 2.20 -8.36 11.10
N THR A 70 2.93 -7.33 10.68
CA THR A 70 3.61 -6.39 11.58
C THR A 70 2.93 -5.04 11.70
N GLY A 71 2.03 -4.70 10.78
CA GLY A 71 1.45 -3.36 10.62
C GLY A 71 2.42 -2.34 10.03
N ALA A 72 3.58 -2.75 9.54
CA ALA A 72 4.58 -1.84 9.01
C ALA A 72 4.16 -1.26 7.65
N VAL A 73 4.29 0.06 7.49
CA VAL A 73 4.11 0.74 6.21
C VAL A 73 5.37 0.53 5.37
N VAL A 74 5.25 -0.23 4.30
CA VAL A 74 6.34 -0.54 3.35
C VAL A 74 6.44 0.54 2.28
N PHE A 75 5.29 1.06 1.83
CA PHE A 75 5.23 2.22 0.95
C PHE A 75 4.11 3.16 1.37
N ALA A 76 4.33 4.45 1.20
CA ALA A 76 3.32 5.49 1.36
C ALA A 76 3.50 6.52 0.25
N GLY A 77 2.40 7.00 -0.29
CA GLY A 77 2.44 8.00 -1.34
C GLY A 77 1.06 8.55 -1.69
N HIS A 78 1.04 9.42 -2.69
CA HIS A 78 -0.18 9.97 -3.23
C HIS A 78 -0.10 10.04 -4.76
N VAL A 79 -1.24 9.85 -5.40
CA VAL A 79 -1.42 10.01 -6.84
C VAL A 79 -2.17 11.32 -7.04
N LEU A 80 -1.52 12.29 -7.69
CA LEU A 80 -2.16 13.55 -8.08
C LEU A 80 -2.70 13.47 -9.50
N ASP A 81 -1.93 12.85 -10.39
CA ASP A 81 -2.28 12.60 -11.78
C ASP A 81 -1.73 11.22 -12.18
N PRO A 82 -2.59 10.23 -12.49
CA PRO A 82 -2.15 8.90 -12.92
C PRO A 82 -1.67 8.86 -14.38
N SER A 83 -1.93 9.90 -15.19
CA SER A 83 -1.53 9.95 -16.60
C SER A 83 -0.06 10.34 -16.82
N THR A 84 0.60 10.84 -15.77
CA THR A 84 1.98 11.34 -15.81
C THR A 84 3.01 10.40 -15.19
N GLN A 85 2.62 9.16 -14.86
CA GLN A 85 3.47 8.14 -14.25
C GLN A 85 4.23 7.32 -15.30
#